data_AF-A0A285KMP6-F1
#
_entry.id   AF-A0A285KMP6-F1
#
_cell.length_a   1.000
_cell.length_b   1.000
_cell.length_c   1.000
_cell.angle_alpha   90.00
_cell.angle_beta   90.00
_cell.angle_gamma   90.00
#
_symmetry.space_group_name_H-M   'P 1'
#
loop_
_entity.id
_entity.type
_entity.pdbx_description
1 polymer ?
#
loop_
_entity_poly.entity_id
_entity_poly.type
_entity_poly.pdbx_seq_one_letter_code
_entity_poly.pdbx_strand_id
1 'polypeptide(L)' 'MQTNLAKIPQDEMDKVNVDLAAAGVAFKERYNMPIVAEVVEREQPAHLRDWFRERLIAHRLASVNLSRLPYEPKPK' A
#
# COMPACT_ATOMS: atom_id res chain seq x y z
N MET A 1 25.17 -0.99 2.28
CA MET A 1 24.02 -0.14 1.91
C MET A 1 23.37 0.34 3.19
N GLN A 2 23.22 1.65 3.40
CA GLN A 2 22.61 2.17 4.63
C GLN A 2 21.09 1.95 4.54
N THR A 3 20.57 1.01 5.33
CA THR A 3 19.15 0.64 5.41
C THR A 3 18.31 1.66 6.19
N ASN A 4 18.83 2.87 6.40
CA ASN A 4 18.25 3.81 7.35
C ASN A 4 17.27 4.75 6.64
N LEU A 5 15.97 4.50 6.84
CA LEU A 5 14.89 5.30 6.28
C LEU A 5 14.97 6.79 6.68
N ALA A 6 15.65 7.13 7.77
CA ALA A 6 15.82 8.51 8.19
C ALA A 6 16.88 9.30 7.39
N LYS A 7 17.68 8.63 6.54
CA LYS A 7 18.75 9.26 5.75
C LYS A 7 18.42 9.42 4.27
N ILE A 8 17.27 8.93 3.84
CA ILE A 8 16.81 9.07 2.45
C ILE A 8 16.17 10.45 2.25
N PRO A 9 16.27 11.00 1.04
CA PRO A 9 15.67 12.31 0.72
C PRO A 9 14.14 12.23 0.81
N GLN A 10 13.51 13.39 1.08
CA GLN A 10 12.06 13.47 1.26
C GLN A 10 11.27 12.89 0.08
N ASP A 11 11.70 13.14 -1.16
CA ASP A 11 11.09 12.55 -2.36
C ASP A 11 11.02 11.01 -2.34
N GLU A 12 12.06 10.36 -1.81
CA GLU A 12 12.10 8.90 -1.73
C GLU A 12 11.25 8.40 -0.56
N MET A 13 11.21 9.17 0.54
CA MET A 13 10.33 8.90 1.67
C MET A 13 8.85 8.99 1.28
N ASP A 14 8.48 9.98 0.47
CA ASP A 14 7.11 10.14 -0.04
C ASP A 14 6.72 8.99 -0.97
N LYS A 15 7.63 8.53 -1.83
CA LYS A 15 7.41 7.33 -2.66
C LYS A 15 7.18 6.07 -1.82
N VAL A 16 7.92 5.91 -0.72
CA VAL A 16 7.76 4.77 0.20
C VAL A 16 6.43 4.86 0.96
N ASN A 17 6.03 6.05 1.40
CA ASN A 17 4.73 6.26 2.06
C ASN A 17 3.56 5.93 1.13
N VAL A 18 3.67 6.31 -0.14
CA VAL A 18 2.66 6.02 -1.17
C VAL A 18 2.61 4.52 -1.47
N ASP A 19 3.78 3.85 -1.56
CA ASP A 19 3.86 2.40 -1.72
C ASP A 19 3.21 1.67 -0.53
N LEU A 20 3.47 2.13 0.70
CA LEU A 20 2.87 1.59 1.90
C LEU A 20 1.34 1.74 1.90
N ALA A 21 0.82 2.89 1.47
CA ALA A 21 -0.61 3.11 1.34
C ALA A 21 -1.24 2.18 0.28
N ALA A 22 -0.58 2.01 -0.86
CA ALA A 22 -1.05 1.11 -1.92
C ALA A 22 -1.07 -0.36 -1.45
N ALA A 23 -0.01 -0.80 -0.76
CA ALA A 23 0.07 -2.12 -0.15
C ALA A 23 -1.03 -2.33 0.89
N GLY A 24 -1.30 -1.30 1.72
CA GLY A 24 -2.35 -1.32 2.73
C GLY A 24 -3.74 -1.48 2.13
N VAL A 25 -4.03 -0.82 0.99
CA VAL A 25 -5.30 -0.99 0.27
C VAL A 25 -5.43 -2.41 -0.26
N ALA A 26 -4.43 -2.91 -1.00
CA ALA A 26 -4.48 -4.26 -1.57
C ALA A 26 -4.62 -5.36 -0.50
N PHE A 27 -3.93 -5.18 0.65
CA PHE A 27 -4.07 -6.06 1.80
C PHE A 27 -5.48 -5.99 2.38
N LYS A 28 -6.02 -4.79 2.66
CA LYS A 28 -7.38 -4.64 3.21
C LYS A 28 -8.46 -5.21 2.28
N GLU A 29 -8.33 -4.99 0.97
CA GLU A 29 -9.20 -5.59 -0.06
C GLU A 29 -9.17 -7.13 0.01
N ARG A 30 -7.98 -7.73 0.19
CA ARG A 30 -7.82 -9.19 0.32
C ARG A 30 -8.49 -9.77 1.56
N TYR A 31 -8.54 -9.03 2.65
CA TYR A 31 -9.15 -9.46 3.92
C TYR A 31 -10.63 -9.08 4.05
N ASN A 32 -11.30 -8.68 2.96
CA ASN A 32 -12.70 -8.23 2.98
C ASN A 32 -12.95 -7.06 3.94
N MET A 33 -11.92 -6.28 4.30
CA MET A 33 -12.08 -5.06 5.08
C MET A 33 -12.56 -3.92 4.17
N PRO A 34 -13.50 -3.08 4.61
CA PRO A 34 -13.95 -1.94 3.83
C PRO A 34 -12.81 -0.92 3.71
N ILE A 35 -12.27 -0.76 2.51
CA ILE A 35 -11.27 0.25 2.16
C ILE A 35 -11.66 0.85 0.81
N VAL A 36 -11.54 2.17 0.68
CA VAL A 36 -11.83 2.87 -0.57
C VAL A 36 -10.51 3.37 -1.14
N ALA A 37 -10.00 2.69 -2.18
CA ALA A 37 -8.75 3.06 -2.84
C ALA A 37 -8.74 4.52 -3.31
N GLU A 38 -9.90 5.02 -3.76
CA GLU A 38 -10.08 6.41 -4.21
C GLU A 38 -9.88 7.44 -3.10
N VAL A 39 -10.25 7.13 -1.85
CA VAL A 39 -10.02 8.02 -0.71
C VAL A 39 -8.52 8.16 -0.46
N VAL A 40 -7.80 7.03 -0.51
CA VAL A 40 -6.34 7.02 -0.38
C VAL A 40 -5.67 7.76 -1.54
N GLU A 41 -6.13 7.56 -2.78
CA GLU A 41 -5.61 8.30 -3.95
C GLU A 41 -5.81 9.82 -3.83
N ARG A 42 -6.89 10.27 -3.18
CA ARG A 42 -7.16 11.70 -2.92
C ARG A 42 -6.36 12.28 -1.76
N GLU A 43 -6.01 11.46 -0.77
CA GLU A 43 -5.11 11.86 0.33
C GLU A 43 -3.66 11.99 -0.14
N GLN A 44 -3.27 11.24 -1.18
CA GLN A 44 -1.90 11.28 -1.69
C GLN A 44 -1.63 12.50 -2.58
N PRO A 45 -0.37 12.98 -2.61
CA PRO A 45 0.02 14.10 -3.46
C PRO A 45 -0.24 13.83 -4.95
N ALA A 46 -0.74 14.83 -5.68
CA ALA A 46 -1.10 14.69 -7.10
C ALA A 46 0.01 14.12 -7.98
N HIS A 47 1.27 14.49 -7.70
CA HIS A 47 2.46 14.06 -8.43
C HIS A 47 2.87 12.60 -8.16
N LEU A 48 2.32 11.97 -7.11
CA LEU A 48 2.57 10.57 -6.76
C LEU A 48 1.36 9.66 -7.01
N ARG A 49 0.25 10.17 -7.56
CA ARG A 49 -0.92 9.34 -7.87
C ARG A 49 -0.65 8.32 -8.96
N ASP A 50 0.13 8.69 -9.97
CA ASP A 50 0.52 7.76 -11.04
C ASP A 50 1.37 6.62 -10.45
N TRP A 51 2.31 6.96 -9.56
CA TRP A 51 3.09 6.00 -8.80
C TRP A 51 2.21 5.09 -7.93
N PHE A 52 1.23 5.66 -7.21
CA PHE A 52 0.27 4.92 -6.40
C PHE A 52 -0.50 3.89 -7.23
N ARG A 53 -0.99 4.27 -8.43
CA ARG A 53 -1.74 3.37 -9.32
C ARG A 53 -0.92 2.20 -9.80
N GLU A 54 0.28 2.45 -10.32
CA GLU A 54 1.18 1.38 -10.74
C GLU A 54 1.45 0.41 -9.59
N ARG A 55 1.66 0.96 -8.41
CA ARG A 55 1.99 0.18 -7.23
C ARG A 55 0.80 -0.62 -6.69
N LEU A 56 -0.40 -0.03 -6.73
CA LEU A 56 -1.64 -0.71 -6.36
C LEU A 56 -1.94 -1.88 -7.31
N ILE A 57 -1.67 -1.73 -8.61
CA ILE A 57 -1.77 -2.84 -9.58
C ILE A 57 -0.75 -3.93 -9.25
N ALA A 58 0.51 -3.57 -9.01
CA ALA A 58 1.55 -4.52 -8.63
C ALA A 58 1.20 -5.28 -7.35
N HIS A 59 0.67 -4.60 -6.33
CA HIS A 59 0.23 -5.22 -5.08
C HIS A 59 -1.01 -6.09 -5.24
N ARG A 60 -1.96 -5.73 -6.11
CA ARG A 60 -3.10 -6.60 -6.45
C ARG A 60 -2.64 -7.87 -7.15
N LEU A 61 -1.71 -7.76 -8.11
CA LEU A 61 -1.10 -8.93 -8.78
C LEU A 61 -0.33 -9.80 -7.79
N ALA A 62 0.46 -9.20 -6.89
CA ALA A 62 1.14 -9.92 -5.83
C ALA A 62 0.15 -10.58 -4.86
N SER A 63 -0.96 -9.90 -4.55
CA SER A 63 -2.03 -10.41 -3.69
C SER A 63 -2.72 -11.65 -4.26
N VAL A 64 -2.69 -11.87 -5.57
CA VAL A 64 -3.16 -13.12 -6.21
C VAL A 64 -2.23 -14.28 -5.89
N ASN A 65 -0.92 -14.04 -5.83
CA ASN A 65 0.10 -15.05 -5.52
C ASN A 65 0.26 -15.30 -4.00
N LEU A 66 -0.19 -14.37 -3.15
CA LEU A 66 -0.14 -14.50 -1.70
C LEU A 66 -1.34 -15.32 -1.19
N SER A 67 -1.08 -16.52 -0.67
CA SER A 67 -2.10 -17.46 -0.17
C SER A 67 -3.07 -16.78 0.81
N ARG A 68 -4.38 -16.77 0.51
CA ARG A 68 -5.45 -16.19 1.34
C ARG A 68 -5.59 -16.95 2.66
N LEU A 69 -4.64 -16.81 3.59
CA LEU A 69 -4.86 -17.26 4.96
C LEU A 69 -6.08 -16.49 5.48
N PRO A 70 -7.13 -17.20 5.93
CA PRO A 70 -8.32 -16.55 6.48
C PRO A 70 -7.88 -15.68 7.65
N TYR A 71 -8.28 -14.41 7.62
CA TYR A 71 -8.14 -13.56 8.80
C TYR A 71 -9.16 -14.04 9.82
N GLU A 72 -8.67 -14.83 10.78
CA GLU A 72 -9.40 -15.09 12.00
C GLU A 72 -9.16 -13.89 12.94
N PRO A 73 -10.16 -13.02 13.17
CA PRO A 73 -10.02 -11.99 14.18
C PRO A 73 -9.77 -12.68 15.52
N LYS A 74 -8.62 -12.42 16.14
CA LYS A 74 -8.34 -12.91 17.50
C LYS A 74 -9.45 -12.41 18.43
N PRO A 75 -10.19 -13.30 19.11
CA PRO A 75 -11.13 -12.86 20.12
C PRO A 75 -10.37 -12.06 21.19
N LYS A 76 -10.93 -10.92 21.57
CA LYS A 76 -10.44 -10.05 22.65
C LYS A 76 -10.54 -10.75 24.00
#